data_AF-A0A329RIJ0-F1
#
_entry.id   AF-A0A329RIJ0-F1
#
_cell.length_a   1.000
_cell.length_b   1.000
_cell.length_c   1.000
_cell.angle_alpha   90.00
_cell.angle_beta   90.00
_cell.angle_gamma   90.00
#
_symmetry.space_group_name_H-M   'P 1'
#
loop_
_entity.id
_entity.type
_entity.pdbx_description
1 polymer ?
#
loop_
_entity_poly.entity_id
_entity_poly.type
_entity_poly.pdbx_seq_one_letter_code
_entity_poly.pdbx_strand_id
1 'polypeptide(L)'
;MSSPNTYPCSSSALPSSPQPTSVVASSSSTEVPASSALAPVRGNKRIYAGFVAAPSLEEVADSVVSDSGDESETTSQELARLRSEIHSSQAAQATAEASFTKEIMRRESLQMACSSARREMKQTQTEVHRLRERQSSVLQELDAFNVQVDVHKELYQRLENCIKSAEDEFQRLTQYTSPQKKVFTATVATNTSQIRRLHHLLSDSDIADDSANTRLERRNEDIRDQVKRVSSTNKALCAHRIWTSISWLSF
;
A
#
# COMPACT_ATOMS: atom_id res chain seq x y z
N MET A 1 25.54 23.04 -23.80
CA MET A 1 24.19 23.30 -23.26
C MET A 1 23.27 23.53 -24.45
N SER A 2 22.48 22.53 -24.83
CA SER A 2 21.50 22.64 -25.92
C SER A 2 20.37 21.65 -25.63
N SER A 3 19.16 22.19 -25.42
CA SER A 3 17.91 21.42 -25.35
C SER A 3 17.02 21.86 -26.51
N PRO A 4 16.30 20.95 -27.19
CA PRO A 4 15.14 21.31 -27.98
C PRO A 4 13.86 20.96 -27.22
N ASN A 5 13.03 21.98 -27.01
CA ASN A 5 11.60 21.85 -26.71
C ASN A 5 10.85 21.46 -28.00
N THR A 6 9.86 20.58 -27.88
CA THR A 6 8.86 20.39 -28.94
C THR A 6 7.49 20.16 -28.30
N TYR A 7 6.58 21.09 -28.55
CA TYR A 7 5.14 21.01 -28.27
C TYR A 7 4.46 20.01 -29.21
N PRO A 8 3.21 19.62 -28.92
CA PRO A 8 2.22 19.72 -29.99
C PRO A 8 0.89 20.37 -29.59
N CYS A 9 0.30 21.00 -30.61
CA CYS A 9 -0.99 21.66 -30.65
C CYS A 9 -1.98 20.81 -31.48
N SER A 10 -3.28 20.91 -31.13
CA SER A 10 -4.48 20.80 -31.99
C SER A 10 -4.93 19.42 -32.51
N SER A 11 -6.17 19.01 -32.21
CA SER A 11 -7.36 19.20 -33.09
C SER A 11 -8.53 18.25 -32.79
N SER A 12 -9.73 18.81 -32.97
CA SER A 12 -11.09 18.28 -32.85
C SER A 12 -11.44 17.11 -33.78
N ALA A 13 -12.40 16.25 -33.37
CA ALA A 13 -13.45 15.69 -34.25
C ALA A 13 -14.52 14.92 -33.43
N LEU A 14 -15.79 15.30 -33.61
CA LEU A 14 -17.00 14.51 -33.29
C LEU A 14 -17.17 13.37 -34.31
N PRO A 15 -17.92 12.31 -33.97
CA PRO A 15 -18.65 11.58 -34.98
C PRO A 15 -20.15 11.45 -34.71
N SER A 16 -20.86 11.53 -35.83
CA SER A 16 -22.29 11.59 -36.05
C SER A 16 -23.01 10.24 -35.92
N SER A 17 -24.32 10.33 -35.66
CA SER A 17 -25.34 9.27 -35.70
C SER A 17 -25.48 8.59 -37.08
N PRO A 18 -26.02 7.36 -37.12
CA PRO A 18 -27.04 7.07 -38.13
C PRO A 18 -28.28 6.33 -37.59
N GLN A 19 -29.46 6.76 -38.08
CA GLN A 19 -30.72 6.03 -38.11
C GLN A 19 -30.67 4.84 -39.10
N PRO A 20 -31.61 3.88 -38.96
CA PRO A 20 -32.45 3.56 -40.13
C PRO A 20 -33.96 3.43 -39.83
N THR A 21 -34.76 3.76 -40.85
CA THR A 21 -36.22 3.62 -40.98
C THR A 21 -36.59 2.51 -41.96
N SER A 22 -37.67 1.76 -41.68
CA SER A 22 -38.51 0.92 -42.58
C SER A 22 -39.42 0.07 -41.66
N VAL A 23 -40.72 0.35 -41.46
CA VAL A 23 -41.93 0.14 -42.30
C VAL A 23 -42.08 -1.29 -42.83
N VAL A 24 -43.08 -2.04 -42.34
CA VAL A 24 -44.23 -2.64 -43.08
C VAL A 24 -45.02 -3.60 -42.14
N ALA A 25 -46.33 -3.62 -42.38
CA ALA A 25 -47.46 -4.16 -41.62
C ALA A 25 -47.50 -5.68 -41.34
N SER A 26 -48.35 -6.05 -40.38
CA SER A 26 -49.42 -7.05 -40.57
C SER A 26 -50.44 -7.00 -39.44
N SER A 27 -51.63 -6.51 -39.75
CA SER A 27 -52.86 -6.64 -38.97
C SER A 27 -53.40 -8.07 -39.08
N SER A 28 -54.03 -8.59 -38.02
CA SER A 28 -55.08 -9.59 -38.17
C SER A 28 -55.91 -9.69 -36.88
N SER A 29 -56.99 -8.91 -36.84
CA SER A 29 -58.16 -9.18 -36.02
C SER A 29 -58.75 -10.52 -36.45
N THR A 30 -58.95 -11.46 -35.53
CA THR A 30 -59.81 -12.61 -35.79
C THR A 30 -61.21 -12.27 -35.33
N GLU A 31 -62.04 -11.95 -36.31
CA GLU A 31 -63.47 -11.84 -36.20
C GLU A 31 -64.09 -13.19 -35.86
N VAL A 32 -65.09 -13.14 -35.00
CA VAL A 32 -66.05 -14.19 -34.69
C VAL A 32 -66.95 -14.41 -35.90
N PRO A 33 -67.17 -15.65 -36.38
CA PRO A 33 -68.35 -15.95 -37.16
C PRO A 33 -69.39 -16.64 -36.27
N ALA A 34 -70.38 -15.86 -35.85
CA ALA A 34 -71.70 -16.38 -35.56
C ALA A 34 -72.33 -16.81 -36.89
N SER A 35 -72.40 -18.11 -37.15
CA SER A 35 -73.32 -18.66 -38.15
C SER A 35 -74.51 -19.29 -37.44
N SER A 36 -75.56 -18.48 -37.32
CA SER A 36 -76.94 -18.97 -37.33
C SER A 36 -77.16 -19.79 -38.60
N ALA A 37 -77.17 -21.11 -38.47
CA ALA A 37 -77.85 -21.99 -39.40
C ALA A 37 -79.16 -22.43 -38.74
N LEU A 38 -80.24 -21.71 -39.03
CA LEU A 38 -81.60 -22.22 -38.89
C LEU A 38 -81.71 -23.44 -39.80
N ALA A 39 -81.57 -24.64 -39.24
CA ALA A 39 -81.89 -25.87 -39.94
C ALA A 39 -83.38 -25.83 -40.34
N PRO A 40 -83.75 -26.16 -41.59
CA PRO A 40 -85.15 -26.32 -41.94
C PRO A 40 -85.71 -27.45 -41.07
N VAL A 41 -86.82 -27.19 -40.37
CA VAL A 41 -87.59 -28.21 -39.66
C VAL A 41 -88.06 -29.22 -40.71
N ARG A 42 -87.26 -30.27 -40.90
CA ARG A 42 -87.56 -31.37 -41.80
C ARG A 42 -88.67 -32.18 -41.15
N GLY A 43 -89.90 -31.89 -41.54
CA GLY A 43 -91.09 -32.65 -41.13
C GLY A 43 -90.84 -34.15 -41.30
N ASN A 44 -91.13 -34.90 -40.24
CA ASN A 44 -90.88 -36.32 -40.13
C ASN A 44 -91.74 -37.08 -41.17
N LYS A 45 -91.13 -37.52 -42.28
CA LYS A 45 -91.84 -38.15 -43.42
C LYS A 45 -92.65 -39.39 -43.03
N ARG A 46 -92.32 -40.04 -41.92
CA ARG A 46 -93.09 -41.18 -41.37
C ARG A 46 -94.46 -40.76 -40.84
N ILE A 47 -94.57 -39.61 -40.20
CA ILE A 47 -95.84 -39.13 -39.62
C ILE A 47 -96.82 -38.75 -40.75
N TYR A 48 -96.30 -38.14 -41.83
CA TYR A 48 -97.11 -37.81 -43.00
C TYR A 48 -97.57 -39.06 -43.78
N ALA A 49 -96.73 -40.10 -43.87
CA ALA A 49 -97.10 -41.36 -44.49
C ALA A 49 -98.18 -42.12 -43.67
N GLY A 50 -98.10 -42.09 -42.34
CA GLY A 50 -99.14 -42.66 -41.46
C GLY A 50 -100.47 -41.92 -41.55
N PHE A 51 -100.43 -40.59 -41.65
CA PHE A 51 -101.63 -39.75 -41.81
C PHE A 51 -102.37 -39.98 -43.14
N VAL A 52 -101.65 -40.27 -44.23
CA VAL A 52 -102.24 -40.51 -45.56
C VAL A 52 -102.81 -41.93 -45.71
N ALA A 53 -102.31 -42.89 -44.93
CA ALA A 53 -102.72 -44.30 -45.01
C ALA A 53 -103.87 -44.68 -44.05
N ALA A 54 -104.19 -43.84 -43.06
CA ALA A 54 -105.19 -44.12 -42.04
C ALA A 54 -106.58 -43.55 -42.42
N PRO A 55 -107.68 -44.33 -42.35
CA PRO A 55 -109.03 -43.84 -42.64
C PRO A 55 -109.61 -42.90 -41.56
N SER A 56 -108.96 -42.76 -40.39
CA SER A 56 -109.39 -41.86 -39.32
C SER A 56 -108.23 -41.34 -38.46
N LEU A 57 -108.46 -40.22 -37.77
CA LEU A 57 -107.47 -39.55 -36.90
C LEU A 57 -107.13 -40.37 -35.64
N GLU A 58 -108.07 -41.20 -35.16
CA GLU A 58 -107.88 -42.08 -33.99
C GLU A 58 -106.82 -43.17 -34.23
N GLU A 59 -106.74 -43.74 -35.45
CA GLU A 59 -105.84 -44.87 -35.74
C GLU A 59 -104.38 -44.43 -35.93
N VAL A 60 -104.17 -43.17 -36.33
CA VAL A 60 -102.84 -42.53 -36.31
C VAL A 60 -102.36 -42.32 -34.88
N ALA A 61 -103.27 -42.02 -33.94
CA ALA A 61 -102.94 -41.89 -32.53
C ALA A 61 -102.59 -43.27 -31.92
N ASP A 62 -103.34 -44.33 -32.24
CA ASP A 62 -103.07 -45.68 -31.73
C ASP A 62 -101.80 -46.32 -32.29
N SER A 63 -101.43 -46.02 -33.55
CA SER A 63 -100.13 -46.42 -34.15
C SER A 63 -98.93 -45.73 -33.49
N VAL A 64 -99.13 -44.57 -32.86
CA VAL A 64 -98.09 -43.86 -32.12
C VAL A 64 -98.04 -44.33 -30.65
N VAL A 65 -99.08 -45.01 -30.16
CA VAL A 65 -99.27 -45.35 -28.75
C VAL A 65 -98.94 -46.82 -28.41
N SER A 66 -98.67 -47.69 -29.39
CA SER A 66 -98.27 -49.08 -29.10
C SER A 66 -96.76 -49.24 -28.88
N ASP A 67 -96.43 -49.68 -27.67
CA ASP A 67 -95.15 -50.22 -27.14
C ASP A 67 -94.11 -49.20 -26.62
N SER A 68 -94.47 -48.50 -25.54
CA SER A 68 -93.59 -47.53 -24.84
C SER A 68 -92.92 -48.09 -23.57
N GLY A 69 -92.98 -49.41 -23.33
CA GLY A 69 -92.42 -50.05 -22.13
C GLY A 69 -90.89 -50.13 -22.14
N ASP A 70 -90.30 -50.74 -23.17
CA ASP A 70 -88.84 -50.97 -23.27
C ASP A 70 -88.06 -49.73 -23.74
N GLU A 71 -88.69 -48.84 -24.53
CA GLU A 71 -88.10 -47.57 -24.99
C GLU A 71 -87.94 -46.56 -23.82
N SER A 72 -88.80 -46.61 -22.80
CA SER A 72 -88.69 -45.74 -21.62
C SER A 72 -87.54 -46.14 -20.70
N GLU A 73 -87.27 -47.44 -20.57
CA GLU A 73 -86.17 -47.97 -19.73
C GLU A 73 -84.80 -47.73 -20.40
N THR A 74 -84.71 -47.99 -21.71
CA THR A 74 -83.50 -47.78 -22.52
C THR A 74 -83.12 -46.30 -22.63
N THR A 75 -84.08 -45.40 -22.86
CA THR A 75 -83.83 -43.94 -22.87
C THR A 75 -83.43 -43.41 -21.49
N SER A 76 -83.98 -43.95 -20.40
CA SER A 76 -83.57 -43.62 -19.02
C SER A 76 -82.12 -44.05 -18.73
N GLN A 77 -81.74 -45.26 -19.17
CA GLN A 77 -80.39 -45.79 -19.02
C GLN A 77 -79.36 -44.99 -19.85
N GLU A 78 -79.73 -44.57 -21.04
CA GLU A 78 -78.90 -43.72 -21.91
C GLU A 78 -78.75 -42.30 -21.35
N LEU A 79 -79.80 -41.73 -20.76
CA LEU A 79 -79.73 -40.47 -19.99
C LEU A 79 -78.80 -40.58 -18.78
N ALA A 80 -78.85 -41.69 -18.04
CA ALA A 80 -77.95 -41.93 -16.91
C ALA A 80 -76.49 -42.05 -17.38
N ARG A 81 -76.25 -42.74 -18.50
CA ARG A 81 -74.91 -42.85 -19.12
C ARG A 81 -74.38 -41.49 -19.57
N LEU A 82 -75.17 -40.70 -20.30
CA LEU A 82 -74.78 -39.36 -20.75
C LEU A 82 -74.49 -38.43 -19.58
N ARG A 83 -75.30 -38.48 -18.50
CA ARG A 83 -75.02 -37.73 -17.27
C ARG A 83 -73.70 -38.16 -16.63
N SER A 84 -73.44 -39.46 -16.55
CA SER A 84 -72.17 -39.98 -16.04
C SER A 84 -70.97 -39.54 -16.91
N GLU A 85 -71.13 -39.51 -18.23
CA GLU A 85 -70.08 -39.10 -19.17
C GLU A 85 -69.81 -37.59 -19.11
N ILE A 86 -70.86 -36.77 -18.94
CA ILE A 86 -70.72 -35.33 -18.66
C ILE A 86 -69.98 -35.12 -17.34
N HIS A 87 -70.35 -35.83 -16.27
CA HIS A 87 -69.65 -35.70 -14.99
C HIS A 87 -68.20 -36.17 -15.07
N SER A 88 -67.91 -37.26 -15.79
CA SER A 88 -66.55 -37.75 -16.01
C SER A 88 -65.71 -36.77 -16.82
N SER A 89 -66.26 -36.19 -17.89
CA SER A 89 -65.57 -35.19 -18.71
C SER A 89 -65.36 -33.88 -17.95
N GLN A 90 -66.31 -33.44 -17.12
CA GLN A 90 -66.16 -32.30 -16.22
C GLN A 90 -65.06 -32.55 -15.17
N ALA A 91 -64.99 -33.75 -14.59
CA ALA A 91 -63.94 -34.11 -13.63
C ALA A 91 -62.55 -34.16 -14.30
N ALA A 92 -62.46 -34.69 -15.52
CA ALA A 92 -61.24 -34.68 -16.31
C ALA A 92 -60.82 -33.25 -16.69
N GLN A 93 -61.77 -32.40 -17.07
CA GLN A 93 -61.56 -30.98 -17.35
C GLN A 93 -61.02 -30.25 -16.11
N ALA A 94 -61.66 -30.41 -14.95
CA ALA A 94 -61.20 -29.79 -13.70
C ALA A 94 -59.78 -30.25 -13.32
N THR A 95 -59.44 -31.52 -13.57
CA THR A 95 -58.09 -32.05 -13.33
C THR A 95 -57.07 -31.44 -14.30
N ALA A 96 -57.43 -31.31 -15.58
CA ALA A 96 -56.58 -30.67 -16.59
C ALA A 96 -56.37 -29.19 -16.28
N GLU A 97 -57.43 -28.45 -15.92
CA GLU A 97 -57.36 -27.05 -15.51
C GLU A 97 -56.44 -26.86 -14.29
N ALA A 98 -56.61 -27.70 -13.25
CA ALA A 98 -55.73 -27.68 -12.09
C ALA A 98 -54.27 -27.96 -12.46
N SER A 99 -54.02 -28.83 -13.43
CA SER A 99 -52.66 -29.10 -13.94
C SER A 99 -52.08 -27.90 -14.71
N PHE A 100 -52.88 -27.22 -15.52
CA PHE A 100 -52.47 -26.01 -16.24
C PHE A 100 -52.14 -24.87 -15.28
N THR A 101 -52.95 -24.65 -14.24
CA THR A 101 -52.66 -23.64 -13.21
C THR A 101 -51.33 -23.92 -12.51
N LYS A 102 -51.05 -25.18 -12.15
CA LYS A 102 -49.76 -25.57 -11.56
C LYS A 102 -48.58 -25.30 -12.49
N GLU A 103 -48.74 -25.61 -13.77
CA GLU A 103 -47.70 -25.39 -14.78
C GLU A 103 -47.44 -23.90 -15.01
N ILE A 104 -48.47 -23.05 -15.04
CA ILE A 104 -48.33 -21.59 -15.14
C ILE A 104 -47.52 -21.06 -13.95
N MET A 105 -47.89 -21.40 -12.71
CA MET A 105 -47.16 -20.97 -11.52
C MET A 105 -45.70 -21.45 -11.54
N ARG A 106 -45.46 -22.69 -11.99
CA ARG A 106 -44.10 -23.24 -12.12
C ARG A 106 -43.27 -22.43 -13.12
N ARG A 107 -43.85 -22.07 -14.28
CA ARG A 107 -43.17 -21.26 -15.30
C ARG A 107 -42.86 -19.86 -14.80
N GLU A 108 -43.81 -19.21 -14.13
CA GLU A 108 -43.60 -17.89 -13.54
C GLU A 108 -42.50 -17.93 -12.48
N SER A 109 -42.51 -18.93 -11.59
CA SER A 109 -41.46 -19.14 -10.59
C SER A 109 -40.08 -19.31 -11.24
N LEU A 110 -39.97 -20.14 -12.28
CA LEU A 110 -38.72 -20.32 -13.03
C LEU A 110 -38.29 -19.05 -13.75
N GLN A 111 -39.21 -18.30 -14.34
CA GLN A 111 -38.90 -17.03 -15.00
C GLN A 111 -38.32 -16.04 -14.01
N MET A 112 -38.89 -15.95 -12.80
CA MET A 112 -38.37 -15.10 -11.73
C MET A 112 -36.98 -15.54 -11.29
N ALA A 113 -36.76 -16.84 -11.09
CA ALA A 113 -35.44 -17.39 -10.74
C ALA A 113 -34.38 -17.08 -11.82
N CYS A 114 -34.70 -17.31 -13.10
CA CYS A 114 -33.84 -16.99 -14.23
C CYS A 114 -33.52 -15.49 -14.31
N SER A 115 -34.50 -14.63 -14.04
CA SER A 115 -34.29 -13.18 -14.03
C SER A 115 -33.35 -12.74 -12.89
N SER A 116 -33.45 -13.38 -11.71
CA SER A 116 -32.54 -13.13 -10.58
C SER A 116 -31.12 -13.58 -10.89
N ALA A 117 -30.97 -14.83 -11.35
CA ALA A 117 -29.67 -15.38 -11.74
C ALA A 117 -28.98 -14.52 -12.81
N ARG A 118 -29.73 -13.97 -13.77
CA ARG A 118 -29.18 -13.05 -14.78
C ARG A 118 -28.70 -11.73 -14.18
N ARG A 119 -29.40 -11.18 -13.18
CA ARG A 119 -28.96 -9.96 -12.46
C ARG A 119 -27.69 -10.23 -11.66
N GLU A 120 -27.64 -11.34 -10.92
CA GLU A 120 -26.46 -11.75 -10.14
C GLU A 120 -25.24 -12.01 -11.03
N MET A 121 -25.42 -12.64 -12.19
CA MET A 121 -24.34 -12.84 -13.16
C MET A 121 -23.78 -11.50 -13.66
N LYS A 122 -24.64 -10.54 -14.00
CA LYS A 122 -24.20 -9.20 -14.42
C LYS A 122 -23.46 -8.48 -13.30
N GLN A 123 -23.96 -8.55 -12.07
CA GLN A 123 -23.29 -7.97 -10.89
C GLN A 123 -21.91 -8.60 -10.66
N THR A 124 -21.82 -9.93 -10.77
CA THR A 124 -20.55 -10.66 -10.64
C THR A 124 -19.58 -10.25 -11.75
N GLN A 125 -20.06 -10.09 -12.98
CA GLN A 125 -19.23 -9.65 -14.09
C GLN A 125 -18.66 -8.24 -13.86
N THR A 126 -19.48 -7.30 -13.35
CA THR A 126 -19.00 -5.96 -13.01
C THR A 126 -17.96 -6.00 -11.88
N GLU A 127 -18.16 -6.85 -10.89
CA GLU A 127 -17.23 -6.98 -9.77
C GLU A 127 -15.90 -7.62 -10.19
N VAL A 128 -15.94 -8.64 -11.05
CA VAL A 128 -14.73 -9.24 -11.64
C VAL A 128 -13.93 -8.20 -12.42
N HIS A 129 -14.59 -7.34 -13.19
CA HIS A 129 -13.90 -6.28 -13.91
C HIS A 129 -13.23 -5.29 -12.96
N ARG A 130 -13.97 -4.82 -11.95
CA ARG A 130 -13.46 -3.92 -10.90
C ARG A 130 -12.26 -4.52 -10.15
N LEU A 131 -12.32 -5.81 -9.82
CA LEU A 131 -11.24 -6.51 -9.13
C LEU A 131 -9.99 -6.66 -10.01
N ARG A 132 -10.15 -6.88 -11.32
CA ARG A 132 -9.02 -6.89 -12.25
C ARG A 132 -8.33 -5.54 -12.34
N GLU A 133 -9.09 -4.45 -12.39
CA GLU A 133 -8.51 -3.10 -12.36
C GLU A 133 -7.74 -2.86 -11.06
N ARG A 134 -8.30 -3.27 -9.91
CA ARG A 134 -7.60 -3.17 -8.63
C ARG A 134 -6.33 -4.02 -8.59
N GLN A 135 -6.36 -5.23 -9.14
CA GLN A 135 -5.18 -6.10 -9.24
C GLN A 135 -4.08 -5.42 -10.06
N SER A 136 -4.42 -4.85 -11.23
CA SER A 136 -3.46 -4.12 -12.05
C SER A 136 -2.87 -2.91 -11.33
N SER A 137 -3.69 -2.16 -10.59
CA SER A 137 -3.23 -1.03 -9.76
C SER A 137 -2.25 -1.48 -8.67
N VAL A 138 -2.54 -2.58 -7.96
CA VAL A 138 -1.65 -3.10 -6.91
C VAL A 138 -0.33 -3.61 -7.50
N LEU A 139 -0.36 -4.26 -8.66
CA LEU A 139 0.87 -4.69 -9.34
C LEU A 139 1.74 -3.50 -9.74
N GLN A 140 1.13 -2.41 -10.23
CA GLN A 140 1.87 -1.18 -10.53
C GLN A 140 2.49 -0.54 -9.29
N GLU A 141 1.75 -0.50 -8.17
CA GLU A 141 2.28 -0.03 -6.88
C GLU A 141 3.45 -0.91 -6.39
N LEU A 142 3.35 -2.24 -6.56
CA LEU A 142 4.40 -3.20 -6.22
C LEU A 142 5.67 -2.98 -7.07
N ASP A 143 5.51 -2.78 -8.38
CA ASP A 143 6.64 -2.49 -9.27
C ASP A 143 7.35 -1.18 -8.89
N ALA A 144 6.58 -0.14 -8.57
CA ALA A 144 7.13 1.14 -8.11
C ALA A 144 7.90 0.98 -6.79
N PHE A 145 7.37 0.19 -5.85
CA PHE A 145 8.06 -0.11 -4.59
C PHE A 145 9.34 -0.92 -4.80
N ASN A 146 9.34 -1.90 -5.72
CA ASN A 146 10.53 -2.66 -6.06
C ASN A 146 11.66 -1.76 -6.60
N VAL A 147 11.33 -0.83 -7.50
CA VAL A 147 12.30 0.17 -7.98
C VAL A 147 12.86 0.99 -6.82
N GLN A 148 12.01 1.41 -5.87
CA GLN A 148 12.47 2.15 -4.69
C GLN A 148 13.38 1.32 -3.78
N VAL A 149 13.08 0.02 -3.61
CA VAL A 149 13.93 -0.92 -2.87
C VAL A 149 15.31 -1.03 -3.52
N ASP A 150 15.39 -1.12 -4.84
CA ASP A 150 16.67 -1.21 -5.54
C ASP A 150 17.50 0.07 -5.41
N VAL A 151 16.87 1.24 -5.48
CA VAL A 151 17.53 2.53 -5.19
C VAL A 151 18.09 2.56 -3.77
N HIS A 152 17.35 2.07 -2.77
CA HIS A 152 17.84 2.00 -1.39
C HIS A 152 19.01 1.01 -1.25
N LYS A 153 18.98 -0.14 -1.93
CA LYS A 153 20.11 -1.09 -1.92
C LYS A 153 21.38 -0.43 -2.47
N GLU A 154 21.27 0.31 -3.57
CA GLU A 154 22.42 1.05 -4.11
C GLU A 154 22.95 2.10 -3.13
N LEU A 155 22.05 2.83 -2.47
CA LEU A 155 22.42 3.83 -1.46
C LEU A 155 23.15 3.17 -0.28
N TYR A 156 22.64 2.05 0.22
CA TYR A 156 23.30 1.27 1.28
C TYR A 156 24.70 0.81 0.86
N GLN A 157 24.85 0.31 -0.37
CA GLN A 157 26.17 -0.11 -0.87
C GLN A 157 27.17 1.06 -0.95
N ARG A 158 26.71 2.24 -1.40
CA ARG A 158 27.55 3.45 -1.42
C ARG A 158 27.94 3.87 -0.01
N LEU A 159 26.99 3.86 0.93
CA LEU A 159 27.27 4.21 2.33
C LEU A 159 28.28 3.24 2.96
N GLU A 160 28.12 1.94 2.72
CA GLU A 160 29.06 0.92 3.21
C GLU A 160 30.48 1.18 2.66
N ASN A 161 30.60 1.51 1.37
CA ASN A 161 31.89 1.85 0.77
C ASN A 161 32.50 3.13 1.36
N CYS A 162 31.68 4.16 1.62
CA CYS A 162 32.12 5.38 2.28
C CYS A 162 32.64 5.12 3.69
N ILE A 163 31.94 4.27 4.47
CA ILE A 163 32.35 3.89 5.82
C ILE A 163 33.69 3.16 5.77
N LYS A 164 33.84 2.16 4.90
CA LYS A 164 35.12 1.43 4.73
C LYS A 164 36.27 2.38 4.36
N SER A 165 36.03 3.30 3.43
CA SER A 165 37.04 4.30 3.06
C SER A 165 37.42 5.22 4.22
N ALA A 166 36.44 5.65 5.04
CA ALA A 166 36.69 6.49 6.20
C ALA A 166 37.44 5.72 7.31
N GLU A 167 37.12 4.44 7.51
CA GLU A 167 37.83 3.55 8.43
C GLU A 167 39.29 3.36 8.00
N ASP A 168 39.53 3.11 6.71
CA ASP A 168 40.89 3.00 6.14
C ASP A 168 41.67 4.31 6.33
N GLU A 169 41.05 5.46 6.07
CA GLU A 169 41.66 6.77 6.32
C GLU A 169 42.03 6.99 7.78
N PHE A 170 41.11 6.66 8.68
CA PHE A 170 41.34 6.77 10.11
C PHE A 170 42.49 5.87 10.58
N GLN A 171 42.55 4.63 10.07
CA GLN A 171 43.65 3.71 10.36
C GLN A 171 44.99 4.27 9.85
N ARG A 172 45.04 4.80 8.63
CA ARG A 172 46.25 5.44 8.08
C ARG A 172 46.70 6.63 8.93
N LEU A 173 45.78 7.51 9.31
CA LEU A 173 46.09 8.67 10.16
C LEU A 173 46.58 8.24 11.54
N THR A 174 46.00 7.19 12.12
CA THR A 174 46.43 6.64 13.41
C THR A 174 47.85 6.07 13.32
N GLN A 175 48.15 5.32 12.25
CA GLN A 175 49.49 4.79 11.99
C GLN A 175 50.51 5.90 11.78
N TYR A 176 50.15 6.99 11.11
CA TYR A 176 51.03 8.14 10.88
C TYR A 176 51.30 8.96 12.16
N THR A 177 50.26 9.21 12.96
CA THR A 177 50.36 10.09 14.14
C THR A 177 50.96 9.40 15.37
N SER A 178 50.84 8.08 15.50
CA SER A 178 51.35 7.33 16.65
C SER A 178 52.89 7.45 16.81
N PRO A 179 53.72 7.24 15.78
CA PRO A 179 55.16 7.46 15.86
C PRO A 179 55.53 8.91 16.16
N GLN A 180 54.83 9.89 15.56
CA GLN A 180 55.10 11.31 15.79
C GLN A 180 54.86 11.71 17.24
N LYS A 181 53.76 11.24 17.83
CA LYS A 181 53.49 11.44 19.26
C LYS A 181 54.60 10.85 20.11
N LYS A 182 55.07 9.63 19.81
CA LYS A 182 56.18 8.99 20.55
C LYS A 182 57.48 9.82 20.46
N VAL A 183 57.85 10.27 19.27
CA VAL A 183 59.05 11.12 19.06
C VAL A 183 58.91 12.42 19.83
N PHE A 184 57.77 13.10 19.72
CA PHE A 184 57.51 14.35 20.44
C PHE A 184 57.60 14.16 21.96
N THR A 185 56.96 13.13 22.51
CA THR A 185 57.05 12.80 23.94
C THR A 185 58.50 12.52 24.37
N ALA A 186 59.27 11.79 23.57
CA ALA A 186 60.68 11.53 23.85
C ALA A 186 61.55 12.80 23.84
N THR A 187 61.32 13.70 22.87
CA THR A 187 62.00 15.00 22.79
C THR A 187 61.66 15.87 23.98
N VAL A 188 60.38 15.96 24.38
CA VAL A 188 59.96 16.69 25.57
C VAL A 188 60.67 16.13 26.81
N ALA A 189 60.67 14.81 27.01
CA ALA A 189 61.34 14.17 28.14
C ALA A 189 62.85 14.46 28.17
N THR A 190 63.50 14.46 27.01
CA THR A 190 64.93 14.79 26.85
C THR A 190 65.20 16.24 27.23
N ASN A 191 64.44 17.18 26.66
CA ASN A 191 64.57 18.61 26.96
C ASN A 191 64.31 18.90 28.43
N THR A 192 63.28 18.29 29.03
CA THR A 192 63.01 18.42 30.46
C THR A 192 64.20 17.94 31.30
N SER A 193 64.84 16.83 30.92
CA SER A 193 66.01 16.30 31.62
C SER A 193 67.24 17.21 31.47
N GLN A 194 67.44 17.79 30.29
CA GLN A 194 68.50 18.78 30.05
C GLN A 194 68.30 20.04 30.87
N ILE A 195 67.07 20.57 30.93
CA ILE A 195 66.74 21.75 31.75
C ILE A 195 67.04 21.48 33.22
N ARG A 196 66.66 20.31 33.76
CA ARG A 196 67.00 19.93 35.15
C ARG A 196 68.51 19.88 35.37
N ARG A 197 69.26 19.30 34.44
CA ARG A 197 70.73 19.24 34.52
C ARG A 197 71.36 20.64 34.50
N LEU A 198 70.89 21.52 33.61
CA LEU A 198 71.36 22.91 33.57
C LEU A 198 71.07 23.64 34.87
N HIS A 199 69.87 23.48 35.42
CA HIS A 199 69.52 24.05 36.72
C HIS A 199 70.49 23.60 37.81
N HIS A 200 70.81 22.30 37.90
CA HIS A 200 71.80 21.81 38.86
C HIS A 200 73.18 22.42 38.65
N LEU A 201 73.67 22.49 37.42
CA LEU A 201 74.98 23.08 37.12
C LEU A 201 75.06 24.56 37.49
N LEU A 202 73.99 25.34 37.22
CA LEU A 202 73.93 26.75 37.60
C LEU A 202 73.92 26.90 39.12
N SER A 203 73.11 26.11 39.83
CA SER A 203 73.09 26.13 41.31
C SER A 203 74.45 25.75 41.92
N ASP A 204 75.15 24.75 41.36
CA ASP A 204 76.47 24.35 41.84
C ASP A 204 77.53 25.43 41.57
N SER A 205 77.45 26.13 40.42
CA SER A 205 78.31 27.26 40.10
C SER A 205 78.10 28.43 41.05
N ASP A 206 76.85 28.80 41.32
CA ASP A 206 76.50 29.87 42.25
C ASP A 206 77.09 29.60 43.64
N ILE A 207 76.97 28.37 44.15
CA ILE A 207 77.56 27.94 45.43
C ILE A 207 79.10 28.04 45.40
N ALA A 208 79.72 27.61 44.30
CA ALA A 208 81.17 27.64 44.15
C ALA A 208 81.71 29.08 44.08
N ASP A 209 81.03 29.96 43.36
CA ASP A 209 81.39 31.37 43.21
C ASP A 209 81.21 32.12 44.53
N ASP A 210 80.11 31.90 45.26
CA ASP A 210 79.90 32.46 46.60
C ASP A 210 80.99 31.99 47.58
N SER A 211 81.36 30.71 47.54
CA SER A 211 82.44 30.14 48.36
C SER A 211 83.81 30.74 48.01
N ALA A 212 84.11 30.90 46.72
CA ALA A 212 85.35 31.51 46.25
C ALA A 212 85.40 33.00 46.62
N ASN A 213 84.30 33.72 46.45
CA ASN A 213 84.18 35.14 46.77
C ASN A 213 84.36 35.37 48.27
N THR A 214 83.63 34.64 49.12
CA THR A 214 83.79 34.76 50.59
C THR A 214 85.21 34.42 51.05
N ARG A 215 85.91 33.50 50.38
CA ARG A 215 87.33 33.19 50.65
C ARG A 215 88.25 34.35 50.24
N LEU A 216 88.01 34.96 49.08
CA LEU A 216 88.77 36.12 48.61
C LEU A 216 88.54 37.35 49.48
N GLU A 217 87.30 37.60 49.91
CA GLU A 217 86.96 38.69 50.84
C GLU A 217 87.71 38.56 52.16
N ARG A 218 87.73 37.36 52.77
CA ARG A 218 88.50 37.08 53.98
C ARG A 218 89.99 37.38 53.79
N ARG A 219 90.59 36.88 52.70
CA ARG A 219 92.01 37.13 52.38
C ARG A 219 92.29 38.63 52.16
N ASN A 220 91.38 39.34 51.50
CA ASN A 220 91.52 40.77 51.28
C ASN A 220 91.43 41.56 52.60
N GLU A 221 90.57 41.17 53.53
CA GLU A 221 90.53 41.78 54.87
C GLU A 221 91.82 41.50 55.64
N ASP A 222 92.33 40.27 55.63
CA ASP A 222 93.60 39.92 56.27
C ASP A 222 94.77 40.77 55.72
N ILE A 223 94.82 40.98 54.40
CA ILE A 223 95.81 41.84 53.74
C ILE A 223 95.63 43.30 54.17
N ARG A 224 94.40 43.81 54.18
CA ARG A 224 94.11 45.18 54.64
C ARG A 224 94.60 45.37 56.07
N ASP A 225 94.35 44.41 56.95
CA ASP A 225 94.79 44.46 58.34
C ASP A 225 96.31 44.35 58.49
N GLN A 226 96.96 43.51 57.67
CA GLN A 226 98.41 43.46 57.62
C GLN A 226 99.01 44.80 57.17
N VAL A 227 98.45 45.42 56.12
CA VAL A 227 98.88 46.75 55.63
C VAL A 227 98.67 47.81 56.71
N LYS A 228 97.53 47.81 57.42
CA LYS A 228 97.29 48.72 58.56
C LYS A 228 98.37 48.54 59.63
N ARG A 229 98.66 47.30 60.05
CA ARG A 229 99.71 47.02 61.05
C ARG A 229 101.08 47.50 60.58
N VAL A 230 101.48 47.18 59.35
CA VAL A 230 102.75 47.62 58.78
C VAL A 230 102.83 49.15 58.69
N SER A 231 101.76 49.81 58.24
CA SER A 231 101.68 51.28 58.19
C SER A 231 101.85 51.89 59.57
N SER A 232 101.19 51.34 60.60
CA SER A 232 101.36 51.78 61.99
C SER A 232 102.78 51.57 62.51
N THR A 233 103.40 50.40 62.25
CA THR A 233 104.80 50.17 62.63
C THR A 233 105.76 51.10 61.90
N ASN A 234 105.51 51.39 60.62
CA ASN A 234 106.33 52.30 59.83
C ASN A 234 106.18 53.75 60.34
N LYS A 235 104.97 54.19 60.67
CA LYS A 235 104.73 55.47 61.35
C LYS A 235 105.49 55.56 62.67
N ALA A 236 105.46 54.51 63.49
CA ALA A 236 106.19 54.47 64.76
C ALA A 236 107.73 54.52 64.54
N LEU A 237 108.25 53.79 63.56
CA LEU A 237 109.67 53.83 63.18
C LEU A 237 110.09 55.21 62.66
N CYS A 238 109.27 55.87 61.85
CA CYS A 238 109.51 57.24 61.40
C CYS A 238 109.51 58.23 62.58
N ALA A 239 108.55 58.11 63.50
CA ALA A 239 108.51 58.92 64.72
C ALA A 239 109.75 58.68 65.59
N HIS A 240 110.17 57.43 65.77
CA HIS A 240 111.40 57.07 66.47
C HIS A 240 112.63 57.67 65.77
N ARG A 241 112.72 57.57 64.44
CA ARG A 241 113.82 58.15 63.65
C ARG A 241 113.90 59.67 63.85
N ILE A 242 112.77 60.37 63.81
CA ILE A 242 112.69 61.81 64.06
C ILE A 242 113.13 62.13 65.51
N TRP A 243 112.65 61.37 66.49
CA TRP A 243 113.03 61.55 67.90
C TRP A 243 114.54 61.34 68.12
N THR A 244 115.13 60.29 67.52
CA THR A 244 116.57 60.08 67.56
C THR A 244 117.35 61.18 66.86
N SER A 245 116.89 61.70 65.72
CA SER A 245 117.56 62.83 65.04
C SER A 245 117.50 64.13 65.86
N ILE A 246 116.40 64.40 66.56
CA ILE A 246 116.26 65.56 67.45
C ILE A 246 117.13 65.39 68.71
N SER A 247 117.20 64.19 69.28
CA SER A 247 118.07 63.88 70.43
C SER A 247 119.55 64.03 70.10
N TRP A 248 119.97 63.74 68.86
CA TRP A 248 121.35 63.96 68.39
C TRP A 248 121.67 65.44 68.12
N LEU A 249 120.67 66.29 67.93
CA LEU A 249 120.83 67.75 67.77
C LEU A 249 120.79 68.51 69.11
N SER A 250 120.54 67.81 70.23
CA SER A 250 120.45 68.39 71.58
C SER A 250 121.65 68.05 72.47
N PHE A 251 122.75 67.57 71.88
CA PHE A 251 124.05 67.33 72.51
C PHE A 251 125.10 68.24 71.85
#